data_AF-A0A2V6GSF6-F1
#
_entry.id   AF-A0A2V6GSF6-F1
#
_cell.length_a   1.000
_cell.length_b   1.000
_cell.length_c   1.000
_cell.angle_alpha   90.00
_cell.angle_beta   90.00
_cell.angle_gamma   90.00
#
_symmetry.space_group_name_H-M   'P 1'
#
loop_
_entity.id
_entity.type
_entity.pdbx_description
1 polymer ?
#
loop_
_entity_poly.entity_id
_entity_poly.type
_entity_poly.pdbx_seq_one_letter_code
_entity_poly.pdbx_strand_id
1 'polypeptide(L)'
;LVKVKGKWMFDMKTGREEVLNRRIGANELDAIAICRGFVEAQQEYALEKHDDSKVNQYAQRIISTPGKHDGLAWQNADGTWGGPVGETIAKALEQGYTQKSQPQPYHGYYFKVLKGQGPAAPMGQMDFVVEGAMIGGFALAAAPAQYRVTGVKTFMVGPNGVVYEKDIGPDTLKMLEDIDRYNPDKTWKPTDDQWPEEEEQTQGE
;
A
#
# COMPACT_ATOMS: atom_id res chain seq x y z
N LEU A 1 28.78 16.37 -14.27
CA LEU A 1 30.19 16.68 -14.57
C LEU A 1 30.46 18.13 -14.18
N VAL A 2 31.56 18.43 -13.52
CA VAL A 2 31.96 19.79 -13.13
C VAL A 2 33.36 20.09 -13.65
N LYS A 3 33.61 21.34 -14.04
CA LYS A 3 34.92 21.77 -14.55
C LYS A 3 35.76 22.28 -13.38
N VAL A 4 36.79 21.53 -12.99
CA VAL A 4 37.75 21.92 -11.95
C VAL A 4 39.13 22.05 -12.59
N LYS A 5 39.73 23.24 -12.52
CA LYS A 5 41.06 23.55 -13.09
C LYS A 5 41.23 23.10 -14.56
N GLY A 6 40.21 23.30 -15.39
CA GLY A 6 40.25 22.99 -16.82
C GLY A 6 40.06 21.52 -17.18
N LYS A 7 39.89 20.62 -16.21
CA LYS A 7 39.57 19.20 -16.43
C LYS A 7 38.12 18.93 -16.04
N TRP A 8 37.45 18.12 -16.85
CA TRP A 8 36.12 17.62 -16.52
C TRP A 8 36.25 16.52 -15.46
N MET A 9 35.62 16.72 -14.31
CA MET A 9 35.54 15.73 -13.24
C MET A 9 34.09 15.30 -13.02
N PHE A 10 33.92 14.01 -12.71
CA PHE A 10 32.64 13.49 -12.27
C PHE A 10 32.35 14.04 -10.87
N ASP A 11 31.18 14.65 -10.70
CA ASP A 11 30.74 15.13 -9.40
C ASP A 11 30.13 13.96 -8.63
N MET A 12 30.95 13.34 -7.79
CA MET A 12 30.55 12.18 -7.01
C MET A 12 29.42 12.48 -6.01
N LYS A 13 29.27 13.74 -5.57
CA LYS A 13 28.22 14.11 -4.62
C LYS A 13 26.87 14.17 -5.33
N THR A 14 26.81 14.93 -6.43
CA THR A 14 25.61 15.04 -7.28
C THR A 14 25.19 13.68 -7.84
N GLY A 15 26.14 12.84 -8.26
CA GLY A 15 25.85 11.49 -8.75
C GLY A 15 25.29 10.54 -7.68
N ARG A 16 25.74 10.66 -6.43
CA ARG A 16 25.19 9.86 -5.31
C ARG A 16 23.76 10.29 -4.96
N GLU A 17 23.52 11.59 -4.92
CA GLU A 17 22.18 12.15 -4.69
C GLU A 17 21.20 11.73 -5.79
N GLU A 18 21.63 11.74 -7.05
CA GLU A 18 20.80 11.29 -8.17
C GLU A 18 20.41 9.80 -8.06
N VAL A 19 21.36 8.92 -7.73
CA VAL A 19 21.08 7.48 -7.55
C VAL A 19 20.12 7.24 -6.39
N LEU A 20 20.28 7.97 -5.28
CA LEU A 20 19.37 7.89 -4.14
C LEU A 20 17.96 8.34 -4.52
N ASN A 21 17.83 9.48 -5.20
CA ASN A 21 16.54 10.01 -5.64
C ASN A 21 15.83 9.05 -6.60
N ARG A 22 16.55 8.41 -7.52
CA ARG A 22 15.98 7.39 -8.41
C ARG A 22 15.46 6.18 -7.64
N ARG A 23 16.20 5.71 -6.63
CA ARG A 23 15.76 4.60 -5.78
C ARG A 23 14.51 4.96 -4.97
N ILE A 24 14.48 6.16 -4.39
CA ILE A 24 13.31 6.69 -3.67
C ILE A 24 12.10 6.73 -4.58
N GLY A 25 12.24 7.31 -5.78
CA GLY A 25 11.15 7.39 -6.75
C GLY A 25 10.64 6.01 -7.18
N ALA A 26 11.53 5.05 -7.41
CA ALA A 26 11.13 3.67 -7.74
C ALA A 26 10.34 3.01 -6.60
N ASN A 27 10.82 3.12 -5.35
CA ASN A 27 10.12 2.59 -4.19
C ASN A 27 8.74 3.25 -3.99
N GLU A 28 8.62 4.56 -4.24
CA GLU A 28 7.35 5.29 -4.13
C GLU A 28 6.34 4.85 -5.20
N LEU A 29 6.80 4.66 -6.45
CA LEU A 29 5.96 4.11 -7.52
C LEU A 29 5.51 2.67 -7.22
N ASP A 30 6.39 1.84 -6.65
CA ASP A 30 6.03 0.49 -6.22
C ASP A 30 5.00 0.52 -5.08
N ALA A 31 5.15 1.43 -4.11
CA ALA A 31 4.19 1.58 -3.02
C ALA A 31 2.80 2.00 -3.51
N ILE A 32 2.75 2.89 -4.50
CA ILE A 32 1.53 3.31 -5.19
C ILE A 32 0.89 2.11 -5.92
N ALA A 33 1.67 1.34 -6.68
CA ALA A 33 1.17 0.16 -7.38
C ALA A 33 0.59 -0.88 -6.42
N ILE A 34 1.23 -1.10 -5.25
CA ILE A 34 0.69 -1.96 -4.19
C ILE A 34 -0.61 -1.40 -3.62
N CYS A 35 -0.74 -0.08 -3.45
CA CYS A 35 -1.99 0.53 -2.99
C CYS A 35 -3.14 0.25 -3.97
N ARG A 36 -2.89 0.39 -5.28
CA ARG A 36 -3.91 0.10 -6.32
C ARG A 36 -4.25 -1.39 -6.40
N GLY A 37 -3.23 -2.26 -6.45
CA GLY A 37 -3.43 -3.71 -6.46
C GLY A 37 -4.14 -4.22 -5.19
N PHE A 38 -3.96 -3.55 -4.04
CA PHE A 38 -4.73 -3.86 -2.84
C PHE A 38 -6.23 -3.58 -3.01
N VAL A 39 -6.61 -2.50 -3.69
CA VAL A 39 -8.02 -2.17 -3.94
C VAL A 39 -8.66 -3.24 -4.83
N GLU A 40 -7.99 -3.60 -5.93
CA GLU A 40 -8.43 -4.65 -6.86
C GLU A 40 -8.57 -6.00 -6.12
N ALA A 41 -7.55 -6.39 -5.35
CA ALA A 41 -7.56 -7.62 -4.56
C ALA A 41 -8.68 -7.67 -3.53
N GLN A 42 -9.00 -6.55 -2.88
CA GLN A 42 -10.11 -6.47 -1.92
C GLN A 42 -11.47 -6.60 -2.62
N GLN A 43 -11.62 -5.99 -3.79
CA GLN A 43 -12.85 -6.11 -4.59
C GLN A 43 -13.06 -7.55 -5.04
N GLU A 44 -12.02 -8.21 -5.55
CA GLU A 44 -12.06 -9.63 -5.94
C GLU A 44 -12.36 -10.54 -4.74
N TYR A 45 -11.66 -10.35 -3.62
CA TYR A 45 -11.89 -11.12 -2.39
C TYR A 45 -13.36 -11.04 -1.95
N ALA A 46 -13.97 -9.86 -2.02
CA ALA A 46 -15.35 -9.64 -1.59
C ALA A 46 -16.42 -10.20 -2.56
N LEU A 47 -16.06 -10.75 -3.72
CA LEU A 47 -17.01 -11.41 -4.62
C LEU A 47 -17.51 -12.73 -4.04
N GLU A 48 -16.71 -13.38 -3.20
CA GLU A 48 -16.98 -14.69 -2.64
C GLU A 48 -17.06 -14.65 -1.11
N LYS A 49 -17.65 -15.70 -0.53
CA LYS A 49 -17.60 -15.93 0.92
C LYS A 49 -16.38 -16.79 1.21
N HIS A 50 -15.59 -16.36 2.18
CA HIS A 50 -14.39 -17.06 2.62
C HIS A 50 -14.59 -17.67 3.99
N ASP A 51 -13.96 -18.83 4.20
CA ASP A 51 -14.13 -19.66 5.40
C ASP A 51 -15.63 -19.93 5.71
N ASP A 52 -16.01 -19.95 6.98
CA ASP A 52 -17.40 -20.13 7.43
C ASP A 52 -18.21 -18.81 7.44
N SER A 53 -17.79 -17.79 6.69
CA SER A 53 -18.47 -16.50 6.69
C SER A 53 -19.88 -16.60 6.11
N LYS A 54 -20.84 -15.94 6.76
CA LYS A 54 -22.23 -15.86 6.30
C LYS A 54 -22.45 -14.77 5.25
N VAL A 55 -21.53 -13.80 5.16
CA VAL A 55 -21.62 -12.61 4.30
C VAL A 55 -20.35 -12.46 3.48
N ASN A 56 -20.48 -11.82 2.32
CA ASN A 56 -19.31 -11.31 1.61
C ASN A 56 -18.67 -10.20 2.45
N GLN A 57 -17.35 -10.21 2.53
CA GLN A 57 -16.57 -9.29 3.36
C GLN A 57 -15.22 -9.01 2.69
N TYR A 58 -14.57 -7.95 3.13
CA TYR A 58 -13.20 -7.63 2.77
C TYR A 58 -12.20 -8.38 3.66
N ALA A 59 -10.99 -8.59 3.15
CA ALA A 59 -9.92 -9.22 3.88
C ALA A 59 -9.33 -8.26 4.92
N GLN A 60 -9.14 -8.74 6.15
CA GLN A 60 -8.62 -7.91 7.24
C GLN A 60 -7.08 -7.85 7.29
N ARG A 61 -6.41 -8.59 6.42
CA ARG A 61 -4.95 -8.73 6.36
C ARG A 61 -4.52 -9.12 4.96
N ILE A 62 -3.23 -8.97 4.67
CA ILE A 62 -2.69 -9.38 3.37
C ILE A 62 -2.40 -10.88 3.34
N ILE A 63 -1.67 -11.41 4.33
CA ILE A 63 -1.39 -12.84 4.44
C ILE A 63 -2.35 -13.48 5.43
N SER A 64 -3.06 -14.52 5.01
CA SER A 64 -4.03 -15.24 5.82
C SER A 64 -3.36 -15.95 7.01
N THR A 65 -4.14 -16.21 8.06
CA THR A 65 -3.66 -17.16 9.09
C THR A 65 -3.52 -18.56 8.50
N PRO A 66 -2.58 -19.38 9.03
CA PRO A 66 -2.39 -20.75 8.55
C PRO A 66 -3.70 -21.54 8.54
N GLY A 67 -4.05 -22.11 7.38
CA GLY A 67 -5.26 -22.92 7.18
C GLY A 67 -6.57 -22.14 7.06
N LYS A 68 -6.53 -20.82 6.92
CA LYS A 68 -7.70 -19.96 6.69
C LYS A 68 -7.55 -19.13 5.41
N HIS A 69 -8.66 -18.64 4.89
CA HIS A 69 -8.73 -17.69 3.78
C HIS A 69 -9.18 -16.31 4.28
N ASP A 70 -8.62 -15.83 5.40
CA ASP A 70 -9.00 -14.56 6.04
C ASP A 70 -8.11 -13.36 5.69
N GLY A 71 -7.30 -13.51 4.64
CA GLY A 71 -6.42 -12.52 4.02
C GLY A 71 -6.44 -12.59 2.49
N LEU A 72 -5.77 -11.65 1.84
CA LEU A 72 -5.72 -11.56 0.37
C LEU A 72 -4.82 -12.60 -0.32
N ALA A 73 -3.99 -13.30 0.44
CA ALA A 73 -3.22 -14.45 0.01
C ALA A 73 -3.21 -15.54 1.08
N TRP A 74 -3.21 -16.81 0.67
CA TRP A 74 -3.15 -17.96 1.57
C TRP A 74 -2.36 -19.12 0.95
N GLN A 75 -1.88 -20.02 1.82
CA GLN A 75 -1.31 -21.28 1.39
C GLN A 75 -2.39 -22.37 1.43
N ASN A 76 -2.59 -23.03 0.30
CA ASN A 76 -3.44 -24.21 0.16
C ASN A 76 -2.77 -25.42 0.84
N ALA A 77 -3.55 -26.47 1.09
CA ALA A 77 -3.06 -27.69 1.73
C ALA A 77 -1.95 -28.41 0.95
N ASP A 78 -1.86 -28.20 -0.36
CA ASP A 78 -0.83 -28.74 -1.25
C ASP A 78 0.44 -27.85 -1.32
N GLY A 79 0.47 -26.73 -0.57
CA GLY A 79 1.57 -25.78 -0.54
C GLY A 79 1.55 -24.73 -1.67
N THR A 80 0.55 -24.76 -2.55
CA THR A 80 0.36 -23.71 -3.56
C THR A 80 -0.20 -22.43 -2.94
N TRP A 81 0.09 -21.29 -3.57
CA TRP A 81 -0.48 -20.01 -3.18
C TRP A 81 -1.83 -19.79 -3.86
N GLY A 82 -2.82 -19.34 -3.08
CA GLY A 82 -4.13 -18.92 -3.54
C GLY A 82 -4.47 -17.51 -3.08
N GLY A 83 -5.58 -16.99 -3.61
CA GLY A 83 -6.14 -15.68 -3.31
C GLY A 83 -5.81 -14.60 -4.34
N PRO A 84 -6.45 -13.42 -4.22
CA PRO A 84 -6.32 -12.34 -5.21
C PRO A 84 -4.92 -11.73 -5.32
N VAL A 85 -4.09 -11.86 -4.28
CA VAL A 85 -2.69 -11.39 -4.31
C VAL A 85 -1.78 -12.52 -4.79
N GLY A 86 -1.08 -12.25 -5.91
CA GLY A 86 -0.17 -13.21 -6.52
C GLY A 86 1.01 -13.62 -5.63
N GLU A 87 1.52 -14.85 -5.88
CA GLU A 87 2.56 -15.51 -5.10
C GLU A 87 3.81 -14.65 -4.85
N THR A 88 4.28 -13.89 -5.85
CA THR A 88 5.50 -13.06 -5.71
C THR A 88 5.33 -12.01 -4.61
N ILE A 89 4.20 -11.30 -4.61
CA ILE A 89 3.88 -10.30 -3.59
C ILE A 89 3.63 -11.00 -2.26
N ALA A 90 2.86 -12.09 -2.28
CA ALA A 90 2.54 -12.85 -1.07
C ALA A 90 3.79 -13.36 -0.34
N LYS A 91 4.76 -13.95 -1.06
CA LYS A 91 6.06 -14.40 -0.50
C LYS A 91 6.88 -13.25 0.05
N ALA A 92 6.93 -12.13 -0.66
CA ALA A 92 7.71 -10.97 -0.23
C ALA A 92 7.12 -10.34 1.04
N LEU A 93 5.79 -10.30 1.14
CA LEU A 93 5.09 -9.85 2.35
C LEU A 93 5.14 -10.89 3.47
N GLU A 94 5.11 -12.20 3.20
CA GLU A 94 5.33 -13.25 4.21
C GLU A 94 6.71 -13.10 4.85
N GLN A 95 7.77 -12.99 4.05
CA GLN A 95 9.12 -12.72 4.57
C GLN A 95 9.19 -11.42 5.39
N GLY A 96 8.37 -10.43 5.02
CA GLY A 96 8.23 -9.15 5.71
C GLY A 96 7.42 -9.18 7.00
N TYR A 97 6.31 -9.90 7.11
CA TYR A 97 5.38 -9.80 8.25
C TYR A 97 5.47 -10.96 9.25
N THR A 98 6.15 -12.06 8.90
CA THR A 98 6.21 -13.25 9.78
C THR A 98 7.10 -13.02 11.01
N GLN A 99 8.08 -12.13 10.93
CA GLN A 99 8.85 -11.66 12.10
C GLN A 99 8.14 -10.49 12.78
N LYS A 100 7.18 -10.78 13.66
CA LYS A 100 6.44 -9.77 14.43
C LYS A 100 7.33 -8.76 15.18
N SER A 101 8.57 -9.13 15.50
CA SER A 101 9.54 -8.27 16.18
C SER A 101 10.31 -7.33 15.27
N GLN A 102 10.41 -7.63 13.97
CA GLN A 102 11.09 -6.81 12.96
C GLN A 102 10.44 -7.07 11.60
N PRO A 103 9.28 -6.47 11.31
CA PRO A 103 8.72 -6.59 9.98
C PRO A 103 9.74 -6.05 8.96
N GLN A 104 9.96 -6.74 7.83
CA GLN A 104 10.80 -6.21 6.75
C GLN A 104 9.94 -5.40 5.78
N PRO A 105 10.42 -4.21 5.36
CA PRO A 105 9.68 -3.38 4.43
C PRO A 105 9.72 -3.98 3.02
N TYR A 106 8.58 -4.03 2.35
CA TYR A 106 8.49 -4.41 0.94
C TYR A 106 8.91 -3.22 0.08
N HIS A 107 10.00 -3.40 -0.69
CA HIS A 107 10.60 -2.34 -1.51
C HIS A 107 10.81 -1.02 -0.75
N GLY A 108 11.17 -1.13 0.54
CA GLY A 108 11.44 0.04 1.38
C GLY A 108 10.20 0.70 2.01
N TYR A 109 9.03 0.09 1.90
CA TYR A 109 7.77 0.55 2.48
C TYR A 109 7.13 -0.49 3.42
N TYR A 110 6.47 0.01 4.47
CA TYR A 110 5.57 -0.76 5.33
C TYR A 110 4.13 -0.45 4.98
N PHE A 111 3.26 -1.44 5.11
CA PHE A 111 1.84 -1.31 4.80
C PHE A 111 1.00 -1.71 6.01
N LYS A 112 -0.07 -0.96 6.26
CA LYS A 112 -1.01 -1.21 7.37
C LYS A 112 -2.44 -1.16 6.84
N VAL A 113 -3.17 -2.26 7.00
CA VAL A 113 -4.61 -2.31 6.72
C VAL A 113 -5.34 -1.52 7.81
N LEU A 114 -6.14 -0.54 7.39
CA LEU A 114 -6.94 0.30 8.28
C LEU A 114 -8.35 -0.26 8.38
N LYS A 115 -8.89 -0.30 9.59
CA LYS A 115 -10.18 -0.96 9.90
C LYS A 115 -11.33 0.01 10.12
N GLY A 116 -11.17 1.24 9.68
CA GLY A 116 -12.20 2.26 9.71
C GLY A 116 -11.75 3.53 9.00
N GLN A 117 -12.66 4.48 8.92
CA GLN A 117 -12.44 5.81 8.38
C GLN A 117 -12.78 6.90 9.39
N GLY A 118 -12.11 8.03 9.25
CA GLY A 118 -12.25 9.22 10.09
C GLY A 118 -13.21 10.25 9.52
N PRO A 119 -13.43 11.36 10.22
CA PRO A 119 -14.42 12.37 9.87
C PRO A 119 -14.13 13.13 8.56
N ALA A 120 -12.89 13.13 8.08
CA ALA A 120 -12.52 13.78 6.82
C ALA A 120 -12.68 12.86 5.60
N ALA A 121 -12.96 11.57 5.79
CA ALA A 121 -13.25 10.65 4.70
C ALA A 121 -14.65 10.89 4.11
N PRO A 122 -14.88 10.53 2.83
CA PRO A 122 -16.23 10.50 2.26
C PRO A 122 -17.18 9.68 3.14
N MET A 123 -18.40 10.15 3.38
CA MET A 123 -19.38 9.53 4.31
C MET A 123 -19.07 9.69 5.82
N GLY A 124 -17.98 10.35 6.20
CA GLY A 124 -17.67 10.65 7.61
C GLY A 124 -17.11 9.47 8.40
N GLN A 125 -17.09 9.57 9.72
CA GLN A 125 -16.47 8.55 10.57
C GLN A 125 -17.27 7.24 10.60
N MET A 126 -16.61 6.12 10.33
CA MET A 126 -17.23 4.79 10.33
C MET A 126 -16.20 3.69 10.65
N ASP A 127 -16.65 2.62 11.32
CA ASP A 127 -15.89 1.39 11.48
C ASP A 127 -16.16 0.44 10.31
N PHE A 128 -15.11 -0.16 9.77
CA PHE A 128 -15.25 -1.11 8.66
C PHE A 128 -15.59 -2.52 9.15
N VAL A 129 -15.23 -2.84 10.39
CA VAL A 129 -15.48 -4.16 10.98
C VAL A 129 -16.74 -4.12 11.84
N VAL A 130 -17.73 -4.95 11.49
CA VAL A 130 -19.00 -5.11 12.19
C VAL A 130 -19.17 -6.58 12.53
N GLU A 131 -19.40 -6.90 13.81
CA GLU A 131 -19.53 -8.29 14.31
C GLU A 131 -18.36 -9.21 13.88
N GLY A 132 -17.17 -8.64 13.73
CA GLY A 132 -15.96 -9.38 13.32
C GLY A 132 -15.78 -9.54 11.81
N ALA A 133 -16.76 -9.15 10.98
CA ALA A 133 -16.66 -9.14 9.52
C ALA A 133 -16.34 -7.73 8.99
N MET A 134 -15.41 -7.61 8.04
CA MET A 134 -15.07 -6.31 7.45
C MET A 134 -16.00 -6.01 6.27
N ILE A 135 -17.10 -5.30 6.52
CA ILE A 135 -18.17 -5.05 5.54
C ILE A 135 -18.38 -3.56 5.26
N GLY A 136 -17.87 -2.67 6.11
CA GLY A 136 -18.06 -1.22 5.97
C GLY A 136 -17.10 -0.54 5.01
N GLY A 137 -16.14 -1.29 4.45
CA GLY A 137 -15.10 -0.79 3.57
C GLY A 137 -13.74 -1.39 3.91
N PHE A 138 -12.69 -0.83 3.32
CA PHE A 138 -11.30 -1.19 3.57
C PHE A 138 -10.43 0.02 3.29
N ALA A 139 -9.23 0.05 3.86
CA ALA A 139 -8.23 1.02 3.47
C ALA A 139 -6.83 0.51 3.78
N LEU A 140 -5.84 1.12 3.15
CA LEU A 140 -4.42 0.84 3.35
C LEU A 140 -3.68 2.14 3.59
N ALA A 141 -2.72 2.13 4.51
CA ALA A 141 -1.69 3.14 4.62
C ALA A 141 -0.33 2.52 4.28
N ALA A 142 0.55 3.30 3.66
CA ALA A 142 1.90 2.89 3.34
C ALA A 142 2.91 3.97 3.75
N ALA A 143 3.99 3.60 4.43
CA ALA A 143 5.01 4.54 4.89
C ALA A 143 6.43 4.02 4.61
N PRO A 144 7.39 4.90 4.24
CA PRO A 144 8.76 4.52 4.04
C PRO A 144 9.38 3.99 5.34
N ALA A 145 10.17 2.93 5.20
CA ALA A 145 10.94 2.36 6.30
C ALA A 145 11.97 3.36 6.87
N GLN A 146 12.55 4.20 6.03
CA GLN A 146 13.46 5.27 6.42
C GLN A 146 13.21 6.52 5.58
N TYR A 147 12.82 7.60 6.25
CA TYR A 147 12.56 8.89 5.63
C TYR A 147 13.80 9.42 4.88
N ARG A 148 13.62 9.84 3.62
CA ARG A 148 14.67 10.29 2.68
C ARG A 148 15.76 9.26 2.36
N VAL A 149 15.53 7.99 2.68
CA VAL A 149 16.42 6.88 2.33
C VAL A 149 15.71 5.84 1.50
N THR A 150 14.55 5.37 1.97
CA THR A 150 13.70 4.45 1.22
C THR A 150 12.50 5.14 0.58
N GLY A 151 12.08 6.28 1.13
CA GLY A 151 11.02 7.10 0.56
C GLY A 151 10.81 8.39 1.34
N VAL A 152 9.98 9.28 0.82
CA VAL A 152 9.62 10.57 1.42
C VAL A 152 8.12 10.62 1.71
N LYS A 153 7.31 10.16 0.76
CA LYS A 153 5.85 10.20 0.83
C LYS A 153 5.29 9.03 1.62
N THR A 154 4.27 9.33 2.41
CA THR A 154 3.33 8.35 2.96
C THR A 154 2.09 8.36 2.10
N PHE A 155 1.50 7.18 1.92
CA PHE A 155 0.34 6.99 1.08
C PHE A 155 -0.85 6.45 1.88
N MET A 156 -2.06 6.76 1.42
CA MET A 156 -3.27 6.08 1.84
C MET A 156 -4.23 5.86 0.67
N VAL A 157 -4.97 4.77 0.69
CA VAL A 157 -6.00 4.47 -0.30
C VAL A 157 -7.21 3.86 0.38
N GLY A 158 -8.40 4.21 -0.10
CA GLY A 158 -9.67 3.66 0.34
C GLY A 158 -10.42 2.96 -0.80
N PRO A 159 -11.71 2.65 -0.62
CA PRO A 159 -12.47 1.86 -1.59
C PRO A 159 -12.69 2.55 -2.95
N ASN A 160 -12.52 3.87 -3.02
CA ASN A 160 -12.64 4.63 -4.26
C ASN A 160 -11.39 4.56 -5.16
N GLY A 161 -10.34 3.86 -4.75
CA GLY A 161 -9.12 3.67 -5.54
C GLY A 161 -8.18 4.88 -5.61
N VAL A 162 -8.58 6.05 -5.09
CA VAL A 162 -7.72 7.25 -5.11
C VAL A 162 -6.61 7.09 -4.09
N VAL A 163 -5.36 7.06 -4.57
CA VAL A 163 -4.18 7.06 -3.72
C VAL A 163 -3.86 8.50 -3.35
N TYR A 164 -3.81 8.78 -2.05
CA TYR A 164 -3.39 10.07 -1.51
C TYR A 164 -1.98 9.97 -0.99
N GLU A 165 -1.21 11.05 -1.15
CA GLU A 165 0.14 11.21 -0.62
C GLU A 165 0.26 12.39 0.35
N LYS A 166 1.21 12.25 1.28
CA LYS A 166 1.64 13.33 2.20
C LYS A 166 3.09 13.10 2.65
N ASP A 167 3.88 14.18 2.68
CA ASP A 167 5.18 14.17 3.38
C ASP A 167 4.93 14.50 4.86
N ILE A 168 5.13 13.52 5.72
CA ILE A 168 4.98 13.65 7.19
C ILE A 168 6.31 14.02 7.84
N GLY A 169 7.43 13.84 7.14
CA GLY A 169 8.77 14.09 7.66
C GLY A 169 9.38 12.90 8.41
N PRO A 170 10.39 13.15 9.26
CA PRO A 170 11.15 12.09 9.94
C PRO A 170 10.32 11.14 10.82
N ASP A 171 9.16 11.58 11.33
CA ASP A 171 8.30 10.81 12.22
C ASP A 171 7.35 9.84 11.49
N THR A 172 7.51 9.70 10.17
CA THR A 172 6.64 8.92 9.30
C THR A 172 6.39 7.47 9.78
N LEU A 173 7.43 6.75 10.22
CA LEU A 173 7.27 5.36 10.66
C LEU A 173 6.46 5.26 11.95
N LYS A 174 6.75 6.12 12.93
CA LYS A 174 5.99 6.21 14.18
C LYS A 174 4.54 6.58 13.90
N MET A 175 4.32 7.50 12.98
CA MET A 175 2.98 7.93 12.63
C MET A 175 2.19 6.82 11.92
N LEU A 176 2.82 5.93 11.13
CA LEU A 176 2.13 4.75 10.58
C LEU A 176 1.56 3.84 11.68
N GLU A 177 2.27 3.69 12.80
CA GLU A 177 1.75 2.96 13.96
C GLU A 177 0.49 3.63 14.52
N ASP A 178 0.44 4.96 14.54
CA ASP A 178 -0.68 5.77 15.04
C ASP A 178 -1.82 5.97 14.01
N ILE A 179 -1.59 5.75 12.71
CA ILE A 179 -2.66 5.81 11.69
C ILE A 179 -3.54 4.58 11.85
N ASP A 180 -4.71 4.75 12.47
CA ASP A 180 -5.69 3.67 12.65
C ASP A 180 -6.90 3.79 11.72
N ARG A 181 -7.07 4.94 11.06
CA ARG A 181 -8.24 5.24 10.22
C ARG A 181 -7.85 5.94 8.94
N TYR A 182 -8.54 5.58 7.86
CA TYR A 182 -8.49 6.31 6.60
C TYR A 182 -9.11 7.69 6.79
N ASN A 183 -8.30 8.74 6.69
CA ASN A 183 -8.72 10.11 6.99
C ASN A 183 -7.96 11.14 6.14
N PRO A 184 -8.14 11.15 4.80
CA PRO A 184 -7.49 12.09 3.90
C PRO A 184 -8.10 13.49 4.08
N ASP A 185 -7.64 14.22 5.09
CA ASP A 185 -8.00 15.63 5.27
C ASP A 185 -7.41 16.53 4.16
N LYS A 186 -7.66 17.84 4.25
CA LYS A 186 -7.21 18.83 3.24
C LYS A 186 -5.69 18.93 3.06
N THR A 187 -4.90 18.31 3.94
CA THR A 187 -3.43 18.29 3.84
C THR A 187 -2.91 17.12 3.01
N TRP A 188 -3.76 16.13 2.72
CA TRP A 188 -3.47 15.03 1.81
C TRP A 188 -3.76 15.46 0.38
N LYS A 189 -2.93 14.98 -0.56
CA LYS A 189 -3.10 15.29 -1.99
C LYS A 189 -3.25 13.99 -2.76
N PRO A 190 -4.15 13.88 -3.74
CA PRO A 190 -4.12 12.76 -4.68
C PRO A 190 -2.74 12.67 -5.33
N THR A 191 -2.26 11.45 -5.56
CA THR A 191 -1.06 11.22 -6.36
C THR A 191 -1.30 11.70 -7.78
N ASP A 192 -0.27 12.27 -8.40
CA ASP A 192 -0.27 12.63 -9.83
C ASP A 192 0.51 11.56 -10.60
N ASP A 193 0.02 10.34 -10.47
CA ASP A 193 0.63 9.11 -10.97
C ASP A 193 -0.20 8.54 -12.12
N GLN A 194 -0.78 9.44 -12.95
CA GLN A 194 -1.68 9.13 -14.05
C GLN A 194 -1.18 7.90 -14.83
N TRP A 195 -1.81 6.79 -14.50
CA TRP A 195 -1.81 5.52 -15.21
C TRP A 195 -3.14 5.53 -15.95
N PRO A 196 -3.19 5.16 -17.23
CA PRO A 196 -4.34 5.49 -18.08
C PRO A 196 -5.61 5.01 -17.38
N GLU A 197 -6.51 5.95 -17.08
CA GLU A 197 -7.93 5.64 -17.07
C GLU A 197 -8.15 4.93 -18.42
N GLU A 198 -8.59 3.67 -18.40
CA GLU A 198 -8.97 2.99 -19.63
C GLU A 198 -9.81 3.98 -20.41
N GLU A 199 -9.34 4.38 -21.61
CA GLU A 199 -10.10 5.23 -22.50
C GLU A 199 -11.48 4.60 -22.56
N GLU A 200 -12.49 5.29 -21.99
CA GLU A 200 -13.88 4.92 -22.19
C GLU A 200 -14.04 4.80 -23.70
N GLN A 201 -14.10 3.55 -24.17
CA GLN A 201 -14.36 3.28 -25.56
C GLN A 201 -15.67 3.97 -25.84
N THR A 202 -15.60 5.07 -26.57
CA THR A 202 -16.74 5.63 -27.28
C THR A 202 -17.19 4.56 -28.27
N GLN A 203 -18.00 3.61 -27.80
CA GLN A 203 -19.06 2.98 -28.57
C GLN A 203 -20.18 4.03 -28.58
N GLY A 204 -20.42 4.79 -29.63
CA GLY A 204 -20.60 4.30 -30.98
C GLY A 204 -22.04 3.81 -31.11
N GLU A 205 -22.99 4.75 -31.20
CA GLU A 205 -24.23 4.68 -31.99
C GLU A 205 -24.66 6.11 -32.39
#